data_AF-A0A6V7KYC0-F1
#
_entry.id   AF-A0A6V7KYC0-F1
#
_cell.length_a   1.000
_cell.length_b   1.000
_cell.length_c   1.000
_cell.angle_alpha   90.00
_cell.angle_beta   90.00
_cell.angle_gamma   90.00
#
_symmetry.space_group_name_H-M   'P 1'
#
loop_
_entity.id
_entity.type
_entity.pdbx_description
1 polymer ?
#
loop_
_entity_poly.entity_id
_entity_poly.type
_entity_poly.pdbx_seq_one_letter_code
_entity_poly.pdbx_strand_id
1 'polypeptide(L)'
;NEYGRFAYLEGHEYRMYNTYDVHFYAAFALAQLWPHLQASIQYEIRDAIQKEDKCGRSSLYDGSKHIRKTKGFVPHDVGDP
;
A
#
# COMPACT_ATOMS: atom_id res chain seq x y z
N ASN A 1 -7.36 -17.03 1.54
CA ASN A 1 -8.11 -15.76 1.64
C ASN A 1 -9.49 -15.99 1.09
N GLU A 2 -10.50 -15.51 1.82
CA GLU A 2 -11.91 -15.51 1.40
C GLU A 2 -12.17 -14.59 0.19
N TYR A 3 -11.31 -13.58 0.01
CA TYR A 3 -11.38 -12.59 -1.08
C TYR A 3 -10.16 -12.66 -2.00
N GLY A 4 -10.36 -12.33 -3.28
CA GLY A 4 -9.27 -12.02 -4.22
C GLY A 4 -8.57 -10.72 -3.84
N ARG A 5 -7.44 -10.40 -4.48
CA ARG A 5 -6.76 -9.12 -4.27
C ARG A 5 -7.44 -8.01 -5.07
N PHE A 6 -7.40 -6.80 -4.53
CA PHE A 6 -7.93 -5.60 -5.18
C PHE A 6 -6.97 -4.44 -4.96
N ALA A 7 -6.73 -3.67 -6.02
CA ALA A 7 -5.90 -2.49 -5.96
C ALA A 7 -6.43 -1.42 -6.91
N TYR A 8 -6.25 -0.16 -6.52
CA TYR A 8 -6.44 0.99 -7.38
C TYR A 8 -5.23 1.93 -7.26
N LEU A 9 -5.01 2.77 -8.27
CA LEU A 9 -3.88 3.69 -8.29
C LEU A 9 -4.19 4.96 -7.49
N GLU A 10 -3.18 5.52 -6.84
CA GLU A 10 -3.23 6.88 -6.32
C GLU A 10 -3.61 7.89 -7.40
N GLY A 11 -3.03 7.76 -8.60
CA GLY A 11 -3.37 8.57 -9.77
C GLY A 11 -2.68 8.09 -11.04
N HIS A 12 -2.83 8.85 -12.12
CA HIS A 12 -2.16 8.56 -13.40
C HIS A 12 -0.68 8.95 -13.37
N GLU A 13 -0.36 10.05 -12.70
CA GLU A 13 0.99 10.57 -12.50
C GLU A 13 1.76 9.75 -11.45
N TYR A 14 1.05 9.29 -10.42
CA TYR A 14 1.58 8.49 -9.32
C TYR A 14 0.98 7.09 -9.37
N ARG A 15 1.63 6.20 -10.12
CA ARG A 15 1.16 4.84 -10.39
C ARG A 15 1.47 3.88 -9.24
N MET A 16 1.03 4.23 -8.04
CA MET A 16 1.21 3.44 -6.82
C MET A 16 -0.12 2.82 -6.39
N TYR A 17 -0.12 1.52 -6.16
CA TYR A 17 -1.31 0.77 -5.75
C TYR A 17 -1.60 0.98 -4.27
N ASN A 18 -2.85 1.34 -3.97
CA ASN A 18 -3.37 1.49 -2.61
C ASN A 18 -2.46 2.34 -1.70
N THR A 19 -1.92 3.46 -2.21
CA THR A 19 -1.17 4.43 -1.38
C THR A 19 -1.99 4.75 -0.12
N TYR A 20 -1.49 4.33 1.03
CA TYR A 20 -2.32 4.04 2.20
C TYR A 20 -2.74 5.30 2.96
N ASP A 21 -1.87 6.31 3.00
CA ASP A 21 -2.16 7.63 3.51
C ASP A 21 -3.20 8.36 2.63
N VAL A 22 -3.17 8.15 1.32
CA VAL A 22 -4.21 8.66 0.41
C VAL A 22 -5.50 7.83 0.52
N HIS A 23 -5.38 6.51 0.66
CA HIS A 23 -6.50 5.59 0.80
C HIS A 23 -7.38 5.93 2.00
N PHE A 24 -6.82 6.49 3.07
CA PHE A 24 -7.58 6.97 4.24
C PHE A 24 -8.81 7.82 3.84
N TYR A 25 -8.67 8.69 2.85
CA TYR A 25 -9.75 9.57 2.40
C TYR A 25 -10.78 8.85 1.52
N ALA A 26 -10.33 7.90 0.68
CA ALA A 26 -11.20 7.13 -0.21
C ALA A 26 -11.89 5.94 0.49
N ALA A 27 -11.35 5.48 1.62
CA ALA A 27 -11.78 4.28 2.33
C ALA A 27 -13.27 4.32 2.71
N PHE A 28 -13.84 5.49 2.98
CA PHE A 28 -15.25 5.65 3.32
C PHE A 28 -16.19 5.19 2.20
N ALA A 29 -15.87 5.51 0.95
CA ALA A 29 -16.69 5.10 -0.18
C ALA A 29 -16.67 3.58 -0.36
N LEU A 30 -15.49 2.97 -0.25
CA LEU A 30 -15.34 1.51 -0.32
C LEU A 30 -16.01 0.82 0.87
N ALA A 31 -15.85 1.32 2.09
CA ALA A 31 -16.48 0.74 3.28
C ALA A 31 -18.02 0.77 3.21
N GLN A 32 -18.61 1.83 2.62
CA GLN A 32 -20.07 1.97 2.50
C GLN A 32 -20.65 1.16 1.34
N LEU A 33 -19.99 1.15 0.19
CA LEU A 33 -20.55 0.61 -1.06
C LEU A 33 -20.03 -0.79 -1.40
N TRP A 34 -18.78 -1.10 -1.03
CA TRP A 34 -18.10 -2.37 -1.33
C TRP A 34 -17.25 -2.87 -0.15
N PRO A 35 -17.87 -3.20 1.00
CA PRO A 35 -17.14 -3.51 2.24
C PRO A 35 -16.15 -4.68 2.10
N HIS A 36 -16.43 -5.66 1.22
CA HIS A 36 -15.52 -6.78 0.98
C HIS A 36 -14.27 -6.38 0.17
N LEU A 37 -14.37 -5.37 -0.71
CA LEU A 37 -13.20 -4.79 -1.38
C LEU A 37 -12.35 -4.01 -0.38
N GLN A 38 -12.99 -3.25 0.51
CA GLN A 38 -12.29 -2.57 1.60
C GLN A 38 -11.55 -3.57 2.50
N ALA A 39 -12.21 -4.67 2.89
CA ALA A 39 -11.59 -5.72 3.69
C ALA A 39 -10.40 -6.37 2.97
N SER A 40 -10.50 -6.61 1.66
CA SER A 40 -9.40 -7.13 0.85
C SER A 40 -8.16 -6.23 0.91
N ILE A 41 -8.31 -4.91 0.75
CA ILE A 41 -7.19 -3.96 0.85
C ILE A 41 -6.55 -4.03 2.25
N GLN A 42 -7.37 -4.01 3.30
CA GLN A 42 -6.89 -4.05 4.69
C GLN A 42 -6.13 -5.36 5.01
N TYR A 43 -6.55 -6.49 4.45
CA TYR A 43 -5.82 -7.76 4.59
C TYR A 43 -4.46 -7.72 3.91
N GLU A 44 -4.34 -7.12 2.72
CA GLU A 44 -3.05 -6.99 2.05
C GLU A 44 -2.10 -6.06 2.82
N ILE A 45 -2.60 -4.94 3.33
CA ILE A 45 -1.83 -4.02 4.18
C ILE A 45 -1.38 -4.71 5.46
N ARG A 46 -2.28 -5.42 6.16
CA ARG A 46 -1.94 -6.22 7.35
C ARG A 46 -0.80 -7.21 7.06
N ASP A 47 -0.90 -7.95 5.96
CA ASP A 47 0.10 -8.95 5.59
C ASP A 47 1.44 -8.30 5.22
N ALA A 48 1.42 -7.08 4.67
CA ALA A 48 2.63 -6.32 4.33
C ALA A 48 3.37 -5.76 5.56
N ILE A 49 2.70 -5.52 6.69
CA ILE A 49 3.34 -5.03 7.93
C ILE A 49 4.43 -5.99 8.39
N GLN A 50 4.20 -7.30 8.32
CA GLN A 50 5.14 -8.33 8.78
C GLN A 50 6.29 -8.60 7.81
N LYS A 51 6.22 -8.08 6.58
CA LYS A 51 7.29 -8.23 5.58
C LYS A 51 8.48 -7.35 5.94
N GLU A 52 9.66 -7.85 5.61
CA GLU A 52 10.94 -7.17 5.71
C GLU A 52 11.66 -7.27 4.36
N ASP A 53 12.19 -6.15 3.88
CA ASP A 53 13.06 -6.09 2.70
C ASP A 53 14.23 -5.14 3.02
N LYS A 54 15.40 -5.73 3.27
CA LYS A 54 16.63 -5.03 3.63
C LYS A 54 17.38 -4.47 2.42
N CYS A 55 16.85 -4.63 1.20
CA CYS A 55 17.46 -4.07 0.01
C CYS A 55 17.53 -2.54 0.13
N GLY A 56 18.72 -1.99 -0.11
CA GLY A 56 18.93 -0.55 -0.11
C GLY A 56 18.32 0.10 -1.35
N ARG A 57 17.47 1.10 -1.16
CA ARG A 57 16.92 1.97 -2.20
C ARG A 57 17.41 3.39 -2.01
N SER A 58 17.77 4.06 -3.10
CA SER A 58 18.04 5.50 -3.07
C SER A 58 16.74 6.28 -3.09
N SER A 59 16.63 7.25 -2.19
CA SER A 59 15.55 8.24 -2.16
C SER A 59 15.59 9.12 -3.41
N LEU A 60 14.42 9.41 -3.99
CA LEU A 60 14.31 10.35 -5.11
C LEU A 60 14.49 11.81 -4.68
N TYR A 61 14.27 12.12 -3.39
CA TYR A 61 14.35 13.47 -2.87
C TYR A 61 15.80 13.99 -2.80
N ASP A 62 16.74 13.17 -2.30
CA ASP A 62 18.12 13.57 -2.00
C ASP A 62 19.19 12.51 -2.34
N GLY A 63 18.81 11.36 -2.91
CA GLY A 63 19.73 10.27 -3.25
C GLY A 63 20.20 9.41 -2.07
N SER A 64 19.80 9.74 -0.84
CA SER A 64 20.20 8.99 0.36
C SER A 64 19.70 7.54 0.31
N LYS A 65 20.48 6.59 0.84
CA LYS A 65 20.14 5.16 0.82
C LYS A 65 19.36 4.76 2.06
N HIS A 66 18.22 4.13 1.86
CA HIS A 66 17.33 3.64 2.91
C HIS A 66 16.97 2.16 2.71
N ILE A 67 16.58 1.50 3.80
CA ILE A 67 16.02 0.15 3.75
C ILE A 67 14.64 0.23 3.07
N ARG A 68 14.37 -0.67 2.12
CA ARG A 68 13.12 -0.68 1.36
C ARG A 68 11.88 -0.95 2.21
N LYS A 69 11.93 -1.92 3.14
CA LYS A 69 10.80 -2.23 4.03
C LYS A 69 11.27 -2.73 5.39
N THR A 70 11.01 -1.94 6.44
CA THR A 70 11.24 -2.33 7.83
C THR A 70 10.04 -3.13 8.36
N LYS A 71 10.29 -4.25 9.04
CA LYS A 71 9.24 -5.06 9.68
C LYS A 71 8.49 -4.25 10.74
N GLY A 72 7.17 -4.41 10.81
CA GLY A 72 6.31 -3.73 11.78
C GLY A 72 5.81 -2.35 11.33
N PHE A 73 6.35 -1.80 10.23
CA PHE A 73 5.88 -0.55 9.65
C PHE A 73 4.82 -0.81 8.57
N VAL A 74 3.77 0.02 8.56
CA VAL A 74 2.76 0.04 7.49
C VAL A 74 3.45 0.51 6.20
N PRO A 75 3.27 -0.19 5.07
CA PRO A 75 3.82 0.27 3.81
C PRO A 75 3.10 1.54 3.32
N HIS A 76 3.81 2.39 2.58
CA HIS A 76 3.21 3.55 1.91
C HIS A 76 2.23 3.09 0.82
N ASP A 77 2.65 2.17 -0.03
CA ASP A 77 1.85 1.56 -1.11
C ASP A 77 2.17 0.06 -1.23
N VAL A 78 1.47 -0.66 -2.10
CA VAL A 78 1.71 -2.10 -2.34
C VAL A 78 2.35 -2.39 -3.70
N GLY A 79 2.99 -1.40 -4.33
CA GLY A 79 3.73 -1.51 -5.58
C GLY A 79 3.13 -0.71 -6.73
N ASP A 80 3.58 -1.02 -7.95
CA ASP A 80 3.23 -0.31 -9.19
C ASP A 80 2.96 -1.29 -10.37
N PRO A 81 2.23 -0.87 -11.43
CA PRO A 81 1.98 -1.67 -12.64
C PRO A 81 3.21 -1.94 -13.52
#